data_AF-A0A402DDW2-F1
#
_entry.id   AF-A0A402DDW2-F1
#
_cell.length_a   1.000
_cell.length_b   1.000
_cell.length_c   1.000
_cell.angle_alpha   90.00
_cell.angle_beta   90.00
_cell.angle_gamma   90.00
#
_symmetry.space_group_name_H-M   'P 1'
#
loop_
_entity.id
_entity.type
_entity.pdbx_description
1 polymer ?
#
loop_
_entity_poly.entity_id
_entity_poly.type
_entity_poly.pdbx_seq_one_letter_code
_entity_poly.pdbx_strand_id
1 'polypeptide(L)'
;MQEIYYMLKVLNDMAEFFKNRCRGPNPLKQLALLFLLCLAFVVCSPETASTTQDNYMTLTPTGLTNKLGNPLYQLSLYGNGQLIAAYMTVAGRAHTQNYNRHQAGTEAPLPDGKYRVAREPVPGTIPEAGDRFLPIQPLFRTRRSALGIHYDPSFEKPNGEDGTSGCIALTNRADLDQVLNYVRTYRPQYLEVNIQ
;
A
#
# COMPACT_ATOMS: atom_id res chain seq x y z
N MET A 1 8.68 19.07 8.93
CA MET A 1 9.06 20.48 9.19
C MET A 1 9.63 21.20 7.97
N GLN A 2 10.32 20.51 7.05
CA GLN A 2 10.92 21.11 5.84
C GLN A 2 9.89 21.71 4.86
N GLU A 3 8.76 21.02 4.62
CA GLU A 3 7.74 21.41 3.63
C GLU A 3 7.04 22.74 3.96
N ILE A 4 6.73 22.98 5.24
CA ILE A 4 6.09 24.23 5.69
C ILE A 4 7.06 25.42 5.54
N TYR A 5 8.35 25.19 5.76
CA TYR A 5 9.38 26.22 5.60
C TYR A 5 9.55 26.64 4.13
N TYR A 6 9.49 25.69 3.19
CA TYR A 6 9.53 25.98 1.76
C TYR A 6 8.31 26.78 1.29
N MET A 7 7.10 26.43 1.76
CA MET A 7 5.89 27.19 1.43
C MET A 7 5.92 28.61 2.00
N LEU A 8 6.34 28.81 3.25
CA LEU A 8 6.45 30.16 3.82
C LEU A 8 7.49 31.01 3.09
N LYS A 9 8.59 30.39 2.65
CA LYS A 9 9.64 31.08 1.88
C LYS A 9 9.14 31.53 0.52
N VAL A 10 8.42 30.68 -0.21
CA VAL A 10 7.81 31.04 -1.50
C VAL A 10 6.80 32.18 -1.34
N LEU A 11 5.97 32.14 -0.29
CA LEU A 11 5.01 33.21 -0.01
C LEU A 11 5.68 34.56 0.32
N ASN A 12 6.78 34.53 1.08
CA ASN A 12 7.55 35.75 1.39
C ASN A 12 8.29 36.31 0.18
N ASP A 13 8.91 35.46 -0.64
CA ASP A 13 9.63 35.88 -1.85
C ASP A 13 8.65 36.47 -2.89
N MET A 14 7.42 35.94 -2.97
CA MET A 14 6.35 36.54 -3.78
C MET A 14 5.92 37.91 -3.23
N ALA A 15 5.75 38.05 -1.91
CA ALA A 15 5.35 39.34 -1.31
C ALA A 15 6.40 40.45 -1.52
N GLU A 16 7.69 40.12 -1.45
CA GLU A 16 8.83 41.01 -1.76
C GLU A 16 8.84 41.42 -3.24
N PHE A 17 8.60 40.47 -4.16
CA PHE A 17 8.50 40.75 -5.60
C PHE A 17 7.40 41.76 -5.94
N PHE A 18 6.25 41.67 -5.27
CA PHE A 18 5.13 42.61 -5.47
C PHE A 18 5.40 44.00 -4.86
N LYS A 19 6.03 44.09 -3.69
CA LYS A 19 6.40 45.38 -3.08
C LYS A 19 7.36 46.20 -3.97
N ASN A 20 8.29 45.53 -4.65
CA ASN A 20 9.31 46.20 -5.46
C ASN A 20 8.85 46.60 -6.86
N ARG A 21 7.75 46.05 -7.40
CA ARG A 21 7.20 46.42 -8.73
C ARG A 21 5.99 47.35 -8.70
N CYS A 22 5.39 47.63 -7.53
CA CYS A 22 4.19 48.47 -7.42
C CYS A 22 4.46 49.91 -6.93
N ARG A 23 5.54 50.56 -7.42
CA ARG A 23 5.71 52.02 -7.30
C ARG A 23 5.33 52.69 -8.61
N GLY A 24 4.03 52.90 -8.83
CA GLY A 24 3.50 53.64 -9.98
C GLY A 24 2.17 54.30 -9.63
N PRO A 25 1.90 55.54 -10.10
CA PRO A 25 0.78 56.34 -9.62
C PRO A 25 -0.45 56.04 -10.47
N ASN A 26 -1.21 54.99 -10.18
CA ASN A 26 -2.59 54.90 -10.68
C ASN A 26 -3.41 53.80 -9.97
N PRO A 27 -4.38 54.15 -9.11
CA PRO A 27 -5.16 53.19 -8.33
C PRO A 27 -6.13 52.35 -9.18
N LEU A 28 -6.50 52.80 -10.39
CA LEU A 28 -7.39 52.05 -11.29
C LEU A 28 -6.72 50.86 -12.01
N LYS A 29 -5.39 50.87 -12.20
CA LYS A 29 -4.67 49.71 -12.78
C LYS A 29 -4.42 48.59 -11.76
N GLN A 30 -4.42 48.91 -10.46
CA GLN A 30 -4.31 47.92 -9.39
C GLN A 30 -5.58 47.09 -9.22
N LEU A 31 -6.77 47.68 -9.43
CA LEU A 31 -8.04 46.97 -9.30
C LEU A 31 -8.27 45.95 -10.44
N ALA A 32 -7.81 46.26 -11.66
CA ALA A 32 -7.93 45.37 -12.82
C ALA A 32 -7.00 44.13 -12.72
N LEU A 33 -5.82 44.28 -12.13
CA LEU A 33 -4.88 43.15 -11.95
C LEU A 33 -5.31 42.23 -10.78
N LEU A 34 -5.97 42.78 -9.77
CA LEU A 34 -6.57 41.99 -8.67
C LEU A 34 -7.77 41.15 -9.14
N PHE A 35 -8.54 41.64 -10.11
CA PHE A 35 -9.70 40.92 -10.66
C PHE A 35 -9.30 39.79 -11.63
N LEU A 36 -8.23 39.94 -12.42
CA LEU A 36 -7.75 38.85 -13.29
C LEU A 36 -7.06 37.71 -12.51
N LEU A 37 -6.46 38.00 -11.35
CA LEU A 37 -5.88 36.97 -10.49
C LEU A 37 -6.95 36.16 -9.73
N CYS A 38 -8.15 36.70 -9.48
CA CYS A 38 -9.24 35.89 -8.92
C CYS A 38 -9.79 34.85 -9.92
N LEU A 39 -9.72 35.07 -11.24
CA LEU A 39 -10.13 34.06 -12.22
C LEU A 39 -9.07 32.97 -12.46
N ALA A 40 -7.79 33.25 -12.22
CA ALA A 40 -6.74 32.24 -12.34
C ALA A 40 -6.65 31.30 -11.12
N PHE A 41 -7.23 31.68 -9.97
CA PHE A 41 -7.32 30.83 -8.79
C PHE A 41 -8.57 29.93 -8.75
N VAL A 42 -9.51 30.08 -9.70
CA VAL A 42 -10.71 29.24 -9.78
C VAL A 42 -10.45 27.94 -10.56
N VAL A 43 -9.34 27.81 -11.29
CA VAL A 43 -8.99 26.62 -12.07
C VAL A 43 -7.83 25.84 -11.44
N CYS A 44 -7.94 25.56 -10.15
CA CYS A 44 -7.28 24.41 -9.51
C CYS A 44 -7.88 24.27 -8.12
N SER A 45 -9.21 24.10 -8.03
CA SER A 45 -9.70 23.36 -6.86
C SER A 45 -9.09 21.98 -6.99
N PRO A 46 -8.29 21.48 -6.02
CA PRO A 46 -8.14 20.05 -5.92
C PRO A 46 -9.57 19.53 -5.83
N GLU A 47 -9.97 18.76 -6.84
CA GLU A 47 -11.09 17.86 -6.72
C GLU A 47 -10.95 17.27 -5.34
N THR A 48 -11.90 17.56 -4.45
CA THR A 48 -11.87 17.04 -3.09
C THR A 48 -11.98 15.55 -3.27
N ALA A 49 -10.82 14.90 -3.41
CA ALA A 49 -10.68 13.47 -3.34
C ALA A 49 -11.44 13.12 -2.09
N SER A 50 -12.57 12.44 -2.29
CA SER A 50 -13.37 11.90 -1.22
C SER A 50 -12.38 11.12 -0.37
N THR A 51 -11.93 11.70 0.75
CA THR A 51 -11.16 11.02 1.77
C THR A 51 -12.14 10.14 2.50
N THR A 52 -12.65 9.15 1.76
CA THR A 52 -13.13 7.91 2.33
C THR A 52 -12.00 7.47 3.25
N GLN A 53 -12.25 7.58 4.55
CA GLN A 53 -11.33 7.17 5.61
C GLN A 53 -11.28 5.65 5.62
N ASP A 54 -10.80 5.08 4.54
CA ASP A 54 -10.83 3.65 4.32
C ASP A 54 -9.69 3.00 5.09
N ASN A 55 -10.04 1.85 5.66
CA ASN A 55 -9.09 0.91 6.21
C ASN A 55 -8.84 -0.15 5.14
N TYR A 56 -7.60 -0.29 4.71
CA TYR A 56 -7.23 -1.21 3.64
C TYR A 56 -5.78 -1.65 3.78
N MET A 57 -5.41 -2.69 3.04
CA MET A 57 -4.03 -3.15 2.94
C MET A 57 -3.55 -3.04 1.49
N THR A 58 -2.24 -2.93 1.31
CA THR A 58 -1.61 -3.07 -0.01
C THR A 58 -0.45 -4.06 0.05
N LEU A 59 -0.23 -4.79 -1.04
CA LEU A 59 0.95 -5.63 -1.23
C LEU A 59 1.70 -5.15 -2.47
N THR A 60 2.96 -4.72 -2.30
CA THR A 60 3.78 -4.13 -3.36
C THR A 60 5.19 -4.72 -3.41
N PRO A 61 5.85 -4.78 -4.57
CA PRO A 61 7.21 -5.28 -4.69
C PRO A 61 8.19 -4.34 -3.99
N THR A 62 9.21 -4.91 -3.37
CA THR A 62 10.31 -4.12 -2.77
C THR A 62 11.54 -4.03 -3.68
N GLY A 63 11.61 -4.90 -4.70
CA GLY A 63 12.82 -5.10 -5.50
C GLY A 63 13.92 -5.89 -4.80
N LEU A 64 13.69 -6.35 -3.56
CA LEU A 64 14.62 -7.16 -2.78
C LEU A 64 14.29 -8.64 -2.88
N THR A 65 15.26 -9.48 -2.52
CA THR A 65 15.10 -10.92 -2.36
C THR A 65 15.68 -11.35 -1.01
N ASN A 66 15.18 -12.46 -0.46
CA ASN A 66 15.80 -13.10 0.70
C ASN A 66 17.04 -13.93 0.29
N LYS A 67 17.70 -14.57 1.26
CA LYS A 67 18.91 -15.39 1.01
C LYS A 67 18.73 -16.56 0.03
N LEU A 68 17.50 -17.01 -0.19
CA LEU A 68 17.18 -18.15 -1.05
C LEU A 68 16.53 -17.71 -2.37
N GLY A 69 16.49 -16.40 -2.65
CA GLY A 69 16.03 -15.83 -3.90
C GLY A 69 14.52 -15.62 -4.00
N ASN A 70 13.76 -15.77 -2.91
CA ASN A 70 12.35 -15.40 -2.90
C ASN A 70 12.21 -13.87 -2.93
N PRO A 71 11.44 -13.29 -3.87
CA PRO A 71 11.14 -11.87 -3.87
C PRO A 71 10.44 -11.45 -2.58
N LEU A 72 10.86 -10.30 -2.06
CA LEU A 72 10.24 -9.69 -0.89
C LEU A 72 9.18 -8.67 -1.32
N TYR A 73 8.02 -8.75 -0.69
CA TYR A 73 6.91 -7.83 -0.87
C TYR A 73 6.63 -7.09 0.43
N GLN A 74 6.21 -5.84 0.32
CA GLN A 74 5.79 -5.04 1.46
C GLN A 74 4.26 -5.11 1.61
N LEU A 75 3.81 -5.65 2.73
CA LEU A 75 2.42 -5.57 3.18
C LEU A 75 2.25 -4.30 4.00
N SER A 76 1.57 -3.30 3.44
CA SER A 76 1.30 -2.02 4.11
C SER A 76 -0.12 -2.00 4.65
N LEU A 77 -0.30 -1.58 5.91
CA LEU A 77 -1.58 -1.53 6.62
C LEU A 77 -2.02 -0.07 6.77
N TYR A 78 -3.19 0.27 6.27
CA TYR A 78 -3.73 1.63 6.34
C TYR A 78 -4.97 1.68 7.23
N GLY A 79 -5.03 2.69 8.09
CA GLY A 79 -6.25 3.03 8.84
C GLY A 79 -6.60 4.49 8.67
N ASN A 80 -7.86 4.77 8.36
CA ASN A 80 -8.34 6.11 8.01
C ASN A 80 -7.49 6.76 6.91
N GLY A 81 -7.03 5.97 5.93
CA GLY A 81 -6.13 6.41 4.86
C GLY A 81 -4.67 6.68 5.26
N GLN A 82 -4.29 6.52 6.54
CA GLN A 82 -2.91 6.70 7.00
C GLN A 82 -2.19 5.36 7.17
N LEU A 83 -0.90 5.31 6.79
CA LEU A 83 -0.06 4.13 6.99
C LEU A 83 0.15 3.91 8.51
N ILE A 84 -0.27 2.76 9.00
CA ILE A 84 -0.11 2.34 10.40
C ILE A 84 1.19 1.55 10.55
N ALA A 85 1.42 0.59 9.66
CA ALA A 85 2.57 -0.29 9.71
C ALA A 85 2.85 -0.89 8.32
N ALA A 86 4.06 -1.39 8.14
CA ALA A 86 4.46 -2.12 6.94
C ALA A 86 5.35 -3.30 7.34
N TYR A 87 5.16 -4.44 6.68
CA TYR A 87 5.86 -5.69 6.98
C TYR A 87 6.43 -6.33 5.72
N MET A 88 7.58 -6.97 5.86
CA MET A 88 8.15 -7.78 4.79
C MET A 88 7.43 -9.13 4.71
N THR A 89 7.18 -9.56 3.49
CA THR A 89 6.47 -10.81 3.17
C THR A 89 7.11 -11.50 1.98
N VAL A 90 6.79 -12.78 1.83
CA VAL A 90 7.04 -13.57 0.62
C VAL A 90 5.71 -14.05 0.04
N ALA A 91 5.68 -14.24 -1.28
CA ALA A 91 4.57 -14.87 -1.97
C ALA A 91 5.08 -15.70 -3.15
N GLY A 92 4.58 -16.93 -3.28
CA GLY A 92 5.13 -17.91 -4.21
C GLY A 92 6.49 -18.44 -3.76
N ARG A 93 7.04 -19.38 -4.55
CA ARG A 93 8.42 -19.88 -4.40
C ARG A 93 9.35 -19.21 -5.40
N ALA A 94 10.65 -19.21 -5.13
CA ALA A 94 11.66 -18.50 -5.92
C ALA A 94 11.64 -18.92 -7.41
N HIS A 95 11.39 -20.21 -7.68
CA HIS A 95 11.41 -20.78 -9.03
C HIS A 95 10.06 -20.70 -9.78
N THR A 96 9.00 -20.18 -9.15
CA THR A 96 7.63 -20.12 -9.72
C THR A 96 7.12 -18.69 -9.96
N GLN A 97 7.96 -17.69 -9.77
CA GLN A 97 7.60 -16.26 -9.83
C GLN A 97 7.00 -15.82 -11.19
N ASN A 98 7.41 -16.48 -12.27
CA ASN A 98 6.97 -16.22 -13.65
C ASN A 98 5.86 -17.16 -14.13
N TYR A 99 5.36 -18.06 -13.28
CA TYR A 99 4.30 -18.97 -13.65
C TYR A 99 2.95 -18.24 -13.69
N ASN A 100 1.96 -18.86 -14.35
CA ASN A 100 0.61 -18.30 -14.42
C ASN A 100 -0.02 -18.19 -13.02
N ARG A 101 -0.14 -16.95 -12.52
CA ARG A 101 -0.69 -16.63 -11.19
C ARG A 101 -2.19 -16.90 -11.09
N HIS A 102 -2.92 -16.96 -12.19
CA HIS A 102 -4.36 -17.28 -12.19
C HIS A 102 -4.66 -18.79 -12.20
N GLN A 103 -3.64 -19.64 -12.37
CA GLN A 103 -3.77 -21.09 -12.38
C GLN A 103 -3.49 -21.67 -10.98
N ALA A 104 -4.35 -22.59 -10.53
CA ALA A 104 -4.15 -23.30 -9.26
C ALA A 104 -2.98 -24.31 -9.36
N GLY A 105 -2.35 -24.60 -8.23
CA GLY A 105 -1.29 -25.63 -8.14
C GLY A 105 0.02 -25.24 -8.83
N THR A 106 0.23 -23.97 -9.16
CA THR A 106 1.49 -23.50 -9.77
C THR A 106 2.51 -23.03 -8.75
N GLU A 107 2.10 -22.87 -7.49
CA GLU A 107 2.92 -22.27 -6.42
C GLU A 107 3.44 -20.87 -6.76
N ALA A 108 2.89 -20.25 -7.81
CA ALA A 108 3.17 -18.89 -8.19
C ALA A 108 2.58 -17.95 -7.14
N PRO A 109 3.11 -16.72 -7.01
CA PRO A 109 2.48 -15.68 -6.20
C PRO A 109 0.99 -15.53 -6.55
N LEU A 110 0.20 -15.06 -5.59
CA LEU A 110 -1.18 -14.67 -5.87
C LEU A 110 -1.26 -13.64 -7.01
N PRO A 111 -2.32 -13.67 -7.84
CA PRO A 111 -2.50 -12.71 -8.92
C PRO A 111 -2.81 -11.30 -8.41
N ASP A 112 -2.50 -10.29 -9.22
CA ASP A 112 -2.83 -8.90 -8.90
C ASP A 112 -4.34 -8.64 -8.87
N GLY A 113 -4.74 -7.63 -8.11
CA GLY A 113 -6.10 -7.16 -7.98
C GLY A 113 -6.59 -7.03 -6.55
N LYS A 114 -7.88 -6.74 -6.40
CA LYS A 114 -8.53 -6.56 -5.09
C LYS A 114 -8.99 -7.88 -4.48
N TYR A 115 -8.74 -8.02 -3.19
CA TYR A 115 -9.16 -9.13 -2.37
C TYR A 115 -10.02 -8.65 -1.21
N ARG A 116 -11.06 -9.42 -0.89
CA ARG A 116 -11.78 -9.30 0.38
C ARG A 116 -10.94 -9.95 1.48
N VAL A 117 -10.84 -9.29 2.62
CA VAL A 117 -10.10 -9.78 3.79
C VAL A 117 -11.12 -10.37 4.77
N ALA A 118 -10.84 -11.57 5.30
CA ALA A 118 -11.66 -12.12 6.38
C ALA A 118 -11.57 -11.24 7.64
N ARG A 119 -12.61 -11.27 8.47
CA ARG A 119 -12.65 -10.48 9.72
C ARG A 119 -11.88 -11.13 10.87
N GLU A 120 -11.74 -12.44 10.82
CA GLU A 120 -11.12 -13.25 11.86
C GLU A 120 -10.22 -14.31 11.19
N PRO A 121 -9.11 -14.69 11.82
CA PRO A 121 -8.30 -15.80 11.36
C PRO A 121 -8.98 -17.14 11.64
N VAL A 122 -8.51 -18.17 10.95
CA VAL A 122 -8.84 -19.58 11.16
C VAL A 122 -7.56 -20.36 11.47
N PRO A 123 -7.65 -21.58 12.04
CA PRO A 123 -6.49 -22.45 12.17
C PRO A 123 -5.84 -22.74 10.81
N GLY A 124 -4.51 -22.74 10.78
CA GLY A 124 -3.75 -23.20 9.60
C GLY A 124 -3.98 -24.69 9.36
N THR A 125 -4.13 -25.09 8.09
CA THR A 125 -4.45 -26.49 7.71
C THR A 125 -3.32 -27.19 6.95
N ILE A 126 -2.25 -26.47 6.63
CA ILE A 126 -1.06 -26.98 5.94
C ILE A 126 0.21 -26.53 6.68
N PRO A 127 1.33 -27.27 6.60
CA PRO A 127 2.56 -26.92 7.32
C PRO A 127 3.05 -25.49 7.04
N GLU A 128 2.92 -25.04 5.78
CA GLU A 128 3.29 -23.71 5.31
C GLU A 128 2.49 -22.58 5.99
N ALA A 129 1.21 -22.82 6.29
CA ALA A 129 0.32 -21.84 6.91
C ALA A 129 0.53 -21.70 8.44
N GLY A 130 1.36 -22.56 9.04
CA GLY A 130 1.57 -22.59 10.48
C GLY A 130 0.29 -22.83 11.27
N ASP A 131 0.13 -22.14 12.40
CA ASP A 131 -1.01 -22.31 13.32
C ASP A 131 -2.19 -21.38 13.03
N ARG A 132 -1.97 -20.23 12.38
CA ARG A 132 -3.01 -19.22 12.13
C ARG A 132 -2.95 -18.70 10.70
N PHE A 133 -4.13 -18.62 10.10
CA PHE A 133 -4.31 -18.24 8.71
C PHE A 133 -5.44 -17.22 8.60
N LEU A 134 -5.18 -16.09 7.94
CA LEU A 134 -6.18 -15.07 7.66
C LEU A 134 -6.63 -15.20 6.19
N PRO A 135 -7.82 -15.76 5.91
CA PRO A 135 -8.27 -15.94 4.54
C PRO A 135 -8.43 -14.62 3.79
N ILE A 136 -8.06 -14.63 2.51
CA ILE A 136 -8.40 -13.57 1.55
C ILE A 136 -9.11 -14.18 0.34
N GLN A 137 -10.06 -13.45 -0.23
CA GLN A 137 -10.85 -13.92 -1.36
C GLN A 137 -10.73 -12.96 -2.54
N PRO A 138 -10.31 -13.43 -3.74
CA PRO A 138 -10.29 -12.59 -4.93
C PRO A 138 -11.66 -11.99 -5.22
N LEU A 139 -11.70 -10.68 -5.53
CA LEU A 139 -12.91 -9.99 -6.01
C LEU A 139 -12.98 -9.95 -7.55
N PHE A 140 -12.19 -10.79 -8.20
CA PHE A 140 -12.07 -10.91 -9.66
C PHE A 140 -12.05 -12.38 -10.05
N ARG A 141 -12.26 -12.65 -11.35
CA ARG A 141 -12.29 -14.01 -11.87
C ARG A 141 -10.88 -14.61 -11.90
N THR A 142 -10.69 -15.69 -11.15
CA THR A 142 -9.45 -16.48 -11.14
C THR A 142 -9.77 -17.93 -10.78
N ARG A 143 -8.86 -18.87 -11.09
CA ARG A 143 -8.98 -20.26 -10.63
C ARG A 143 -8.27 -20.49 -9.30
N ARG A 144 -7.70 -19.44 -8.70
CA ARG A 144 -7.04 -19.50 -7.39
C ARG A 144 -8.07 -19.47 -6.26
N SER A 145 -7.81 -20.28 -5.24
CA SER A 145 -8.58 -20.38 -4.01
C SER A 145 -7.64 -20.64 -2.84
N ALA A 146 -8.19 -20.71 -1.61
CA ALA A 146 -7.42 -21.01 -0.39
C ALA A 146 -6.20 -20.08 -0.20
N LEU A 147 -6.34 -18.82 -0.61
CA LEU A 147 -5.32 -17.78 -0.40
C LEU A 147 -5.53 -17.12 0.96
N GLY A 148 -4.45 -16.66 1.56
CA GLY A 148 -4.50 -15.98 2.84
C GLY A 148 -3.16 -15.38 3.25
N ILE A 149 -3.19 -14.78 4.43
CA ILE A 149 -2.04 -14.21 5.12
C ILE A 149 -1.70 -15.11 6.32
N HIS A 150 -0.46 -15.53 6.45
CA HIS A 150 0.05 -16.31 7.59
C HIS A 150 1.52 -15.96 7.86
N TYR A 151 2.20 -16.66 8.76
CA TYR A 151 3.66 -16.58 8.89
C TYR A 151 4.28 -17.81 8.21
N ASP A 152 5.47 -17.66 7.64
CA ASP A 152 6.23 -18.77 7.05
C ASP A 152 7.20 -19.34 8.10
N PRO A 153 6.98 -20.56 8.62
CA PRO A 153 7.92 -21.21 9.53
C PRO A 153 9.24 -21.62 8.87
N SER A 154 9.32 -21.64 7.54
CA SER A 154 10.48 -22.00 6.72
C SER A 154 11.24 -20.78 6.19
N PHE A 155 10.83 -19.55 6.53
CA PHE A 155 11.48 -18.33 6.04
C PHE A 155 12.99 -18.35 6.28
N GLU A 156 13.76 -18.20 5.19
CA GLU A 156 15.22 -18.28 5.11
C GLU A 156 15.85 -19.59 5.61
N LYS A 157 15.08 -20.68 5.75
CA LYS A 157 15.61 -21.99 6.10
C LYS A 157 15.95 -22.77 4.83
N PRO A 158 17.18 -23.32 4.71
CA PRO A 158 17.58 -24.11 3.55
C PRO A 158 17.03 -25.55 3.64
N ASN A 159 15.71 -25.70 3.78
CA ASN A 159 15.01 -26.98 3.92
C ASN A 159 14.14 -27.34 2.69
N GLY A 160 14.14 -26.48 1.65
CA GLY A 160 13.33 -26.67 0.44
C GLY A 160 11.91 -26.09 0.52
N GLU A 161 11.51 -25.54 1.65
CA GLU A 161 10.13 -25.08 1.91
C GLU A 161 10.01 -23.56 2.09
N ASP A 162 11.08 -22.79 1.82
CA ASP A 162 11.08 -21.32 1.92
C ASP A 162 10.19 -20.68 0.83
N GLY A 163 9.33 -19.75 1.24
CA GLY A 163 8.32 -19.14 0.39
C GLY A 163 6.95 -19.77 0.58
N THR A 164 6.06 -19.56 -0.38
CA THR A 164 4.68 -20.05 -0.28
C THR A 164 4.19 -20.75 -1.54
N SER A 165 3.13 -21.55 -1.41
CA SER A 165 2.34 -22.05 -2.54
C SER A 165 1.44 -20.95 -3.15
N GLY A 166 1.73 -19.69 -2.84
CA GLY A 166 1.10 -18.50 -3.38
C GLY A 166 0.28 -17.67 -2.39
N CYS A 167 0.27 -18.03 -1.12
CA CYS A 167 -0.21 -17.17 -0.03
C CYS A 167 0.74 -16.00 0.22
N ILE A 168 0.32 -15.05 1.06
CA ILE A 168 1.20 -14.00 1.58
C ILE A 168 1.72 -14.48 2.92
N ALA A 169 3.02 -14.65 3.07
CA ALA A 169 3.60 -15.05 4.35
C ALA A 169 4.50 -13.99 4.93
N LEU A 170 4.25 -13.65 6.20
CA LEU A 170 5.10 -12.83 7.04
C LEU A 170 6.36 -13.62 7.43
N THR A 171 7.47 -12.92 7.62
CA THR A 171 8.77 -13.53 7.93
C THR A 171 8.87 -14.08 9.35
N ASN A 172 7.97 -13.66 10.24
CA ASN A 172 7.95 -14.08 11.64
C ASN A 172 6.53 -14.01 12.24
N ARG A 173 6.38 -14.68 13.37
CA ARG A 173 5.11 -14.82 14.08
C ARG A 173 4.62 -13.51 14.71
N ALA A 174 5.53 -12.66 15.18
CA ALA A 174 5.16 -11.40 15.84
C ALA A 174 4.51 -10.43 14.86
N ASP A 175 4.99 -10.36 13.62
CA ASP A 175 4.37 -9.54 12.58
C ASP A 175 2.97 -10.04 12.21
N LEU A 176 2.77 -11.36 12.15
CA LEU A 176 1.43 -11.92 11.99
C LEU A 176 0.50 -11.49 13.13
N ASP A 177 0.96 -11.50 14.39
CA ASP A 177 0.17 -11.01 15.52
C ASP A 177 -0.26 -9.54 15.34
N GLN A 178 0.64 -8.70 14.82
CA GLN A 178 0.33 -7.29 14.54
C GLN A 178 -0.69 -7.14 13.41
N VAL A 179 -0.55 -7.90 12.31
CA VAL A 179 -1.50 -7.90 11.19
C VAL A 179 -2.88 -8.35 11.66
N LEU A 180 -2.97 -9.42 12.46
CA LEU A 180 -4.24 -9.90 13.00
C LEU A 180 -4.87 -8.88 13.96
N ASN A 181 -4.08 -8.23 14.80
CA ASN A 181 -4.56 -7.16 15.66
C ASN A 181 -5.08 -5.96 14.87
N TYR A 182 -4.41 -5.58 13.78
CA TYR A 182 -4.87 -4.56 12.84
C TYR A 182 -6.22 -4.94 12.22
N VAL A 183 -6.39 -6.18 11.73
CA VAL A 183 -7.64 -6.64 11.13
C VAL A 183 -8.80 -6.58 12.12
N ARG A 184 -8.57 -7.02 13.37
CA ARG A 184 -9.57 -6.94 14.44
C ARG A 184 -9.99 -5.50 14.75
N THR A 185 -9.02 -4.58 14.75
CA THR A 185 -9.21 -3.17 15.14
C THR A 185 -9.84 -2.34 14.03
N TYR A 186 -9.29 -2.43 12.82
CA TYR A 186 -9.63 -1.55 11.70
C TYR A 186 -10.59 -2.19 10.69
N ARG A 187 -10.74 -3.52 10.70
CA ARG A 187 -11.62 -4.27 9.78
C ARG A 187 -11.44 -3.81 8.33
N PRO A 188 -10.24 -4.00 7.74
CA PRO A 188 -9.94 -3.52 6.40
C PRO A 188 -10.98 -4.01 5.39
N GLN A 189 -11.40 -3.12 4.50
CA GLN A 189 -12.40 -3.43 3.50
C GLN A 189 -11.83 -4.35 2.41
N TYR A 190 -10.58 -4.13 2.03
CA TYR A 190 -9.89 -4.86 0.98
C TYR A 190 -8.37 -4.89 1.19
N LEU A 191 -7.74 -5.81 0.46
CA LEU A 191 -6.32 -5.83 0.17
C LEU A 191 -6.13 -5.60 -1.33
N GLU A 192 -5.35 -4.60 -1.69
CA GLU A 192 -4.91 -4.37 -3.07
C GLU A 192 -3.58 -5.08 -3.30
N VAL A 193 -3.50 -5.93 -4.31
CA VAL A 193 -2.27 -6.61 -4.68
C VAL A 193 -1.77 -6.04 -6.01
N ASN A 194 -0.56 -5.50 -5.99
CA ASN A 194 0.14 -4.99 -7.16
C ASN A 194 1.61 -5.43 -7.07
N ILE A 195 1.90 -6.61 -7.61
CA ILE A 195 3.21 -7.27 -7.52
C ILE A 195 3.79 -7.63 -8.91
N GLN A 196 3.36 -6.88 -9.94
CA GLN A 196 3.91 -6.90 -11.30
C GLN A 196 4.15 -5.48 -11.83
#